data_AF-A0A8H6W2P6-F1
#
_entry.id   AF-A0A8H6W2P6-F1
#
_cell.length_a   1.000
_cell.length_b   1.000
_cell.length_c   1.000
_cell.angle_alpha   90.00
_cell.angle_beta   90.00
_cell.angle_gamma   90.00
#
_symmetry.space_group_name_H-M   'P 1'
#
loop_
_entity.id
_entity.type
_entity.pdbx_description
1 polymer ?
#
loop_
_entity_poly.entity_id
_entity_poly.type
_entity_poly.pdbx_seq_one_letter_code
_entity_poly.pdbx_strand_id
1 'polypeptide(L)'
;MSSALPPFLVPLLLVLSLSLLAPVAALPGLCTSMSPDQLQSIPGWMTLQNAVETAYSTDPYKVITNDREYPNKPASICSGVAQGWVWFEYHARVQGHYKWSFKIEDLLLSVAERTLPDVARVSYPAKLRREADFTDL
;
A
#
# COMPACT_ATOMS: atom_id res chain seq x y z
N MET A 1 -51.42 27.98 30.56
CA MET A 1 -50.26 28.81 30.93
C MET A 1 -49.12 28.42 29.99
N SER A 2 -48.90 29.24 28.96
CA SER A 2 -47.84 29.04 27.97
C SER A 2 -46.50 29.43 28.60
N SER A 3 -45.61 28.46 28.79
CA SER A 3 -44.22 28.75 29.14
C SER A 3 -43.40 28.88 27.87
N ALA A 4 -43.12 30.13 27.50
CA ALA A 4 -42.16 30.49 26.48
C ALA A 4 -40.74 30.16 26.95
N LEU A 5 -39.95 29.54 26.06
CA LEU A 5 -38.53 29.31 26.28
C LEU A 5 -37.76 30.65 26.29
N PRO A 6 -36.73 30.80 27.14
CA PRO A 6 -35.97 32.04 27.26
C PRO A 6 -35.15 32.36 25.99
N PRO A 7 -35.06 33.65 25.58
CA PRO A 7 -34.52 34.08 24.29
C PRO A 7 -32.99 33.92 24.13
N PHE A 8 -32.28 33.45 25.15
CA PHE A 8 -30.82 33.29 25.13
C PHE A 8 -30.35 31.89 24.72
N LEU A 9 -31.26 30.96 24.45
CA LEU A 9 -30.91 29.56 24.08
C LEU A 9 -30.84 29.32 22.56
N VAL A 10 -31.26 30.28 21.75
CA VAL A 10 -31.26 30.16 20.28
C VAL A 10 -29.89 30.41 19.61
N PRO A 11 -29.00 31.33 20.07
CA PRO A 11 -27.78 31.60 19.32
C PRO A 11 -26.68 30.54 19.53
N LEU A 12 -26.81 29.65 20.53
CA LEU A 12 -25.79 28.63 20.83
C LEU A 12 -25.93 27.36 19.96
N LEU A 13 -27.09 27.13 19.33
CA LEU A 13 -27.34 25.94 18.50
C LEU A 13 -26.99 26.13 17.02
N LEU A 14 -26.77 27.37 16.55
CA LEU A 14 -26.49 27.67 15.15
C LEU A 14 -24.99 27.65 14.79
N VAL A 15 -24.10 27.60 15.78
CA VAL A 15 -22.64 27.52 15.55
C VAL A 15 -22.11 26.09 15.54
N LEU A 16 -22.96 25.10 15.81
CA LEU A 16 -22.58 23.68 15.95
C LEU A 16 -22.92 22.81 14.72
N SER A 17 -23.23 23.41 13.57
CA SER A 17 -23.52 22.69 12.32
C SER A 17 -22.41 22.80 11.28
N LEU A 18 -21.33 23.56 11.55
CA LEU A 18 -20.20 23.69 10.63
C LEU A 18 -19.04 22.74 11.01
N SER A 19 -19.37 21.47 11.23
CA SER A 19 -18.37 20.44 11.54
C SER A 19 -18.04 19.60 10.31
N LEU A 20 -16.96 20.00 9.65
CA LEU A 20 -15.99 19.18 8.90
C LEU A 20 -16.52 18.27 7.78
N LEU A 21 -16.65 18.83 6.58
CA LEU A 21 -16.14 18.16 5.38
C LEU A 21 -14.66 18.56 5.22
N ALA A 22 -13.81 18.13 6.15
CA ALA A 22 -12.40 18.06 5.85
C ALA A 22 -12.24 16.96 4.80
N PRO A 23 -11.64 17.22 3.62
CA PRO A 23 -11.21 16.10 2.78
C PRO A 23 -10.33 15.22 3.67
N VAL A 24 -10.57 13.90 3.63
CA VAL A 24 -9.67 12.93 4.26
C VAL A 24 -8.32 13.08 3.55
N ALA A 25 -7.50 14.02 4.02
CA ALA A 25 -6.12 14.09 3.64
C ALA A 25 -5.49 12.82 4.19
N ALA A 26 -5.03 11.95 3.28
CA ALA A 26 -4.26 10.77 3.63
C ALA A 26 -3.15 11.19 4.59
N LEU A 27 -3.15 10.64 5.80
CA LEU A 27 -2.20 11.01 6.85
C LEU A 27 -0.78 10.70 6.38
N PRO A 28 0.07 11.71 6.12
CA PRO A 28 1.48 11.45 5.81
C PRO A 28 2.15 10.95 7.09
N GLY A 29 2.62 9.70 7.07
CA GLY A 29 3.48 9.15 8.14
C GLY A 29 2.98 7.87 8.82
N LEU A 30 1.80 7.35 8.48
CA LEU A 30 1.37 6.03 8.98
C LEU A 30 1.90 4.93 8.06
N CYS A 31 3.11 4.49 8.36
CA CYS A 31 3.69 3.29 7.77
C CYS A 31 3.35 2.09 8.64
N THR A 32 2.92 0.99 8.01
CA THR A 32 2.69 -0.29 8.67
C THR A 32 3.62 -1.37 8.10
N SER A 33 3.89 -2.41 8.88
CA SER A 33 4.60 -3.59 8.39
C SER A 33 3.80 -4.28 7.29
N MET A 34 4.49 -4.72 6.23
CA MET A 34 3.88 -5.39 5.08
C MET A 34 4.00 -6.91 5.18
N SER A 35 2.90 -7.64 4.95
CA SER A 35 2.90 -9.10 4.83
C SER A 35 3.25 -9.56 3.40
N PRO A 36 3.67 -10.82 3.20
CA PRO A 36 3.87 -11.37 1.86
C PRO A 36 2.59 -11.34 1.02
N ASP A 37 1.44 -11.65 1.60
CA ASP A 37 0.15 -11.63 0.89
C ASP A 37 -0.22 -10.23 0.40
N GLN A 38 0.03 -9.20 1.23
CA GLN A 38 -0.15 -7.81 0.82
C GLN A 38 0.78 -7.45 -0.33
N LEU A 39 2.03 -7.91 -0.28
CA LEU A 39 2.99 -7.68 -1.37
C LEU A 39 2.54 -8.36 -2.66
N GLN A 40 2.05 -9.58 -2.59
CA GLN A 40 1.55 -10.33 -3.75
C GLN A 40 0.27 -9.73 -4.35
N SER A 41 -0.41 -8.85 -3.60
CA SER A 41 -1.63 -8.17 -4.04
C SER A 41 -1.39 -6.85 -4.79
N ILE A 42 -0.16 -6.31 -4.82
CA ILE A 42 0.12 -5.06 -5.54
C ILE A 42 0.10 -5.30 -7.07
N PRO A 43 -0.30 -4.32 -7.89
CA PRO A 43 -0.32 -4.48 -9.34
C PRO A 43 1.04 -4.86 -9.95
N GLY A 44 2.14 -4.33 -9.39
CA GLY A 44 3.50 -4.64 -9.85
C GLY A 44 4.07 -5.99 -9.40
N TRP A 45 3.28 -6.86 -8.75
CA TRP A 45 3.78 -8.15 -8.24
C TRP A 45 4.42 -9.02 -9.33
N MET A 46 3.80 -9.08 -10.52
CA MET A 46 4.33 -9.88 -11.64
C MET A 46 5.72 -9.39 -12.10
N THR A 47 5.96 -8.09 -12.08
CA THR A 47 7.26 -7.50 -12.41
C THR A 47 8.33 -7.93 -11.41
N LEU A 48 8.01 -8.02 -10.11
CA LEU A 48 8.94 -8.53 -9.10
C LEU A 48 9.24 -10.02 -9.30
N GLN A 49 8.23 -10.84 -9.61
CA GLN A 49 8.42 -12.27 -9.91
C GLN A 49 9.31 -12.45 -11.15
N ASN A 50 9.02 -11.75 -12.23
CA ASN A 50 9.82 -11.83 -13.45
C ASN A 50 11.28 -11.41 -13.21
N ALA A 51 11.51 -10.39 -12.36
CA ALA A 51 12.85 -9.93 -12.04
C ALA A 51 13.66 -10.99 -11.27
N VAL A 52 13.07 -11.65 -10.26
CA VAL A 52 13.77 -12.71 -9.49
C VAL A 52 14.02 -13.95 -10.32
N GLU A 53 13.06 -14.33 -11.16
CA GLU A 53 13.18 -15.51 -12.04
C GLU A 53 14.23 -15.29 -13.13
N THR A 54 14.26 -14.09 -13.72
CA THR A 54 15.26 -13.71 -14.74
C THR A 54 16.66 -13.60 -14.15
N ALA A 55 16.79 -13.02 -12.95
CA ALA A 55 18.10 -12.79 -12.34
C ALA A 55 18.70 -14.06 -11.72
N TYR A 56 17.88 -14.91 -11.10
CA TYR A 56 18.36 -15.96 -10.21
C TYR A 56 17.97 -17.38 -10.64
N SER A 57 16.68 -17.72 -10.58
CA SER A 57 16.14 -19.04 -10.95
C SER A 57 14.60 -19.02 -10.96
N THR A 58 14.01 -19.88 -11.78
CA THR A 58 12.59 -20.22 -11.79
C THR A 58 12.19 -21.29 -10.75
N ASP A 59 13.14 -21.78 -9.95
CA ASP A 59 12.86 -22.75 -8.90
C ASP A 59 11.86 -22.19 -7.86
N PRO A 60 11.03 -23.03 -7.23
CA PRO A 60 10.10 -22.56 -6.21
C PRO A 60 10.80 -21.85 -5.05
N TYR A 61 10.30 -20.67 -4.72
CA TYR A 61 10.77 -19.85 -3.61
C TYR A 61 9.62 -19.45 -2.68
N LYS A 62 9.98 -19.13 -1.44
CA LYS A 62 9.11 -18.49 -0.46
C LYS A 62 9.35 -17.00 -0.45
N VAL A 63 8.28 -16.23 -0.58
CA VAL A 63 8.32 -14.76 -0.44
C VAL A 63 8.33 -14.40 1.04
N ILE A 64 9.30 -13.58 1.43
CA ILE A 64 9.48 -13.14 2.81
C ILE A 64 9.54 -11.61 2.84
N THR A 65 8.76 -11.02 3.73
CA THR A 65 8.84 -9.61 4.10
C THR A 65 9.28 -9.50 5.55
N ASN A 66 10.03 -8.45 5.87
CA ASN A 66 10.50 -8.17 7.24
C ASN A 66 11.25 -9.36 7.88
N ASP A 67 12.20 -9.93 7.13
CA ASP A 67 13.02 -11.05 7.58
C ASP A 67 13.79 -10.68 8.87
N ARG A 68 13.74 -11.56 9.88
CA ARG A 68 14.41 -11.36 11.18
C ARG A 68 15.93 -11.34 11.06
N GLU A 69 16.48 -11.98 10.03
CA GLU A 69 17.91 -11.97 9.74
C GLU A 69 18.37 -10.60 9.21
N TYR A 70 17.46 -9.82 8.62
CA TYR A 70 17.75 -8.52 7.98
C TYR A 70 16.83 -7.40 8.50
N PRO A 71 16.87 -7.08 9.81
CA PRO A 71 15.94 -6.14 10.43
C PRO A 71 16.08 -4.69 9.95
N ASN A 72 17.22 -4.34 9.34
CA ASN A 72 17.47 -3.03 8.73
C ASN A 72 16.97 -2.92 7.28
N LYS A 73 16.34 -3.98 6.75
CA LYS A 73 15.76 -4.05 5.41
C LYS A 73 14.28 -4.45 5.48
N PRO A 74 13.42 -3.65 6.14
CA PRO A 74 12.00 -3.95 6.27
C PRO A 74 11.25 -3.73 4.96
N ALA A 75 10.04 -4.30 4.87
CA ALA A 75 9.02 -3.96 3.89
C ALA A 75 7.84 -3.30 4.63
N SER A 76 7.36 -2.19 4.08
CA SER A 76 6.29 -1.41 4.70
C SER A 76 5.29 -0.90 3.69
N ILE A 77 4.09 -0.62 4.17
CA ILE A 77 3.05 0.08 3.43
C ILE A 77 2.91 1.46 4.06
N CYS A 78 3.22 2.53 3.33
CA CYS A 78 3.09 3.90 3.80
C CYS A 78 2.03 4.61 2.97
N SER A 79 0.95 5.04 3.61
CA SER A 79 -0.20 5.64 2.91
C SER A 79 -0.72 4.76 1.75
N GLY A 80 -0.70 3.45 1.94
CA GLY A 80 -1.14 2.47 0.93
C GLY A 80 -0.11 2.14 -0.17
N VAL A 81 1.08 2.72 -0.12
CA VAL A 81 2.16 2.48 -1.08
C VAL A 81 3.21 1.55 -0.48
N ALA A 82 3.49 0.44 -1.17
CA ALA A 82 4.53 -0.51 -0.81
C ALA A 82 5.93 0.07 -1.04
N GLN A 83 6.83 -0.21 -0.10
CA GLN A 83 8.24 0.21 -0.13
C GLN A 83 9.12 -0.72 0.71
N GLY A 84 10.42 -0.70 0.47
CA GLY A 84 11.41 -1.48 1.23
C GLY A 84 11.86 -2.74 0.49
N TRP A 85 12.20 -3.79 1.25
CA TRP A 85 12.88 -4.97 0.71
C TRP A 85 11.99 -6.21 0.74
N VAL A 86 11.95 -6.93 -0.38
CA VAL A 86 11.38 -8.26 -0.49
C VAL A 86 12.50 -9.30 -0.59
N TRP A 87 12.32 -10.43 0.08
CA TRP A 87 13.24 -11.55 0.07
C TRP A 87 12.60 -12.78 -0.56
N PHE A 88 13.39 -13.54 -1.30
CA PHE A 88 12.99 -14.77 -1.98
C PHE A 88 13.88 -15.90 -1.48
N GLU A 89 13.31 -16.80 -0.69
CA GLU A 89 14.00 -17.92 -0.06
C GLU A 89 13.76 -19.21 -0.84
N TYR A 90 14.81 -19.78 -1.41
CA TYR A 90 14.79 -21.03 -2.14
C TYR A 90 15.07 -22.22 -1.21
N HIS A 91 14.51 -23.38 -1.55
CA HIS A 91 14.78 -24.62 -0.81
C HIS A 91 16.21 -25.13 -1.02
N ALA A 92 16.76 -24.92 -2.21
CA ALA A 92 18.14 -25.25 -2.57
C ALA A 92 18.94 -23.97 -2.87
N ARG A 93 20.27 -24.05 -2.85
CA ARG A 93 21.11 -22.89 -3.19
C ARG A 93 20.96 -22.55 -4.66
N VAL A 94 20.59 -21.31 -4.94
CA VAL A 94 20.57 -20.72 -6.28
C VAL A 94 21.73 -19.73 -6.34
N GLN A 95 22.64 -19.95 -7.30
CA GLN A 95 23.85 -19.12 -7.48
C GLN A 95 24.66 -18.94 -6.18
N GLY A 96 24.73 -19.99 -5.36
CA GLY A 96 25.52 -20.02 -4.12
C GLY A 96 24.79 -19.58 -2.85
N HIS A 97 23.57 -19.03 -2.96
CA HIS A 97 22.80 -18.47 -1.85
C HIS A 97 21.40 -19.10 -1.73
N TYR A 98 20.82 -19.10 -0.52
CA TYR A 98 19.43 -19.51 -0.30
C TYR A 98 18.45 -18.36 -0.46
N LYS A 99 18.91 -17.11 -0.27
CA LYS A 99 18.06 -15.92 -0.27
C LYS A 99 18.60 -14.88 -1.23
N TRP A 100 17.69 -14.31 -2.01
CA TRP A 100 17.94 -13.13 -2.83
C TRP A 100 16.94 -12.04 -2.47
N SER A 101 17.28 -10.78 -2.72
CA SER A 101 16.40 -9.66 -2.39
C SER A 101 16.37 -8.62 -3.49
N PHE A 102 15.24 -7.95 -3.59
CA PHE A 102 15.12 -6.69 -4.32
C PHE A 102 14.52 -5.64 -3.41
N LYS A 103 14.90 -4.39 -3.71
CA LYS A 103 14.19 -3.24 -3.19
C LYS A 103 13.01 -2.96 -4.13
N ILE A 104 11.81 -2.86 -3.58
CA ILE A 104 10.55 -2.76 -4.33
C ILE A 104 10.59 -1.53 -5.25
N GLU A 105 11.10 -0.41 -4.74
CA GLU A 105 11.18 0.87 -5.44
C GLU A 105 12.21 0.91 -6.57
N ASP A 106 13.17 -0.03 -6.59
CA ASP A 106 14.17 -0.10 -7.66
C ASP A 106 13.61 -0.80 -8.91
N LEU A 107 12.57 -1.62 -8.74
CA LEU A 107 11.93 -2.36 -9.83
C LEU A 107 10.57 -1.77 -10.22
N LEU A 108 9.82 -1.25 -9.25
CA LEU A 108 8.49 -0.68 -9.45
C LEU A 108 8.56 0.85 -9.31
N LEU A 109 8.99 1.51 -10.39
CA LEU A 109 9.20 2.96 -10.42
C LEU A 109 7.88 3.73 -10.29
N SER A 110 6.76 3.16 -10.77
CA SER A 110 5.44 3.77 -10.65
C SER A 110 4.89 3.61 -9.23
N VAL A 111 4.33 4.70 -8.69
CA VAL A 111 3.57 4.64 -7.44
C VAL A 111 2.31 3.77 -7.60
N ALA A 112 1.69 3.77 -8.79
CA ALA A 112 0.49 2.98 -9.05
C ALA A 112 0.75 1.47 -8.93
N GLU A 113 1.90 1.00 -9.43
CA GLU A 113 2.31 -0.42 -9.33
C GLU A 113 2.56 -0.88 -7.90
N ARG A 114 2.89 0.07 -7.01
CA ARG A 114 3.14 -0.18 -5.59
C ARG A 114 1.94 0.12 -4.70
N THR A 115 0.83 0.62 -5.25
CA THR A 115 -0.34 1.00 -4.45
C THR A 115 -1.25 -0.21 -4.27
N LEU A 116 -1.63 -0.51 -3.02
CA LEU A 116 -2.56 -1.59 -2.74
C LEU A 116 -3.92 -1.36 -3.44
N PRO A 117 -4.55 -2.41 -4.02
CA PRO A 117 -5.78 -2.26 -4.79
C PRO A 117 -6.92 -1.60 -4.02
N ASP A 118 -7.06 -1.91 -2.73
CA ASP A 118 -8.13 -1.36 -1.90
C ASP A 118 -7.94 0.14 -1.63
N VAL A 119 -6.68 0.61 -1.54
CA VAL A 119 -6.38 2.04 -1.43
C VAL A 119 -6.56 2.73 -2.77
N ALA A 120 -6.13 2.11 -3.88
CA ALA A 120 -6.32 2.65 -5.22
C ALA A 120 -7.82 2.85 -5.54
N ARG A 121 -8.68 1.93 -5.11
CA ARG A 121 -10.14 2.05 -5.31
C ARG A 121 -10.76 3.23 -4.58
N VAL A 122 -10.24 3.59 -3.40
CA VAL A 122 -10.72 4.72 -2.59
C VAL A 122 -10.14 6.05 -3.08
N SER A 123 -8.87 6.06 -3.47
CA SER A 123 -8.16 7.29 -3.83
C SER A 123 -8.43 7.76 -5.27
N TYR A 124 -8.65 6.84 -6.22
CA TYR A 124 -8.86 7.20 -7.63
C TYR A 124 -10.35 7.15 -8.01
N PRO A 125 -10.92 8.24 -8.57
CA PRO A 125 -12.32 8.25 -8.99
C PRO A 125 -12.56 7.19 -10.08
N ALA A 126 -13.73 6.57 -10.07
CA ALA A 126 -14.08 5.44 -10.96
C ALA A 126 -13.87 5.72 -12.46
N LYS A 127 -13.89 6.99 -12.88
CA LYS A 127 -13.65 7.40 -14.27
C LYS A 127 -12.20 7.19 -14.72
N LEU A 128 -11.22 7.43 -13.84
CA LEU A 128 -9.79 7.22 -14.12
C LEU A 128 -9.37 5.76 -13.97
N ARG A 129 -10.20 4.93 -13.31
CA ARG A 129 -9.96 3.49 -13.16
C ARG A 129 -9.98 2.74 -14.49
N ARG A 130 -10.72 3.23 -15.50
CA ARG A 130 -10.82 2.60 -16.83
C ARG A 130 -9.68 2.94 -17.79
N GLU A 131 -8.90 3.98 -17.50
CA GLU A 131 -7.75 4.37 -18.35
C GLU A 131 -6.48 3.59 -17.99
N ALA A 132 -6.35 3.14 -16.73
CA ALA A 132 -5.26 2.27 -16.28
C ALA A 132 -5.49 0.78 -16.62
N ASP A 133 -6.72 0.39 -16.94
CA ASP A 133 -7.13 -0.95 -17.37
C ASP A 133 -6.96 -1.14 -18.90
N PHE A 134 -6.64 -0.06 -19.63
CA PHE A 134 -6.59 -0.04 -21.10
C PHE A 134 -5.22 -0.38 -21.70
N THR A 135 -4.19 -0.67 -20.88
CA THR A 135 -2.86 -1.07 -21.38
C THR A 135 -2.66 -2.58 -21.57
N ASP A 136 -3.73 -3.38 -21.48
CA ASP A 136 -3.73 -4.84 -21.77
C ASP A 136 -4.56 -5.20 -23.02
N LEU A 137 -4.34 -4.51 -24.15
CA LEU A 137 -4.78 -4.93 -25.49
C LEU A 137 -3.64 -4.84 -26.50
#